data_AF-A0A6A3JV26-F1
#
_entry.id   AF-A0A6A3JV26-F1
#
_cell.length_a   1.000
_cell.length_b   1.000
_cell.length_c   1.000
_cell.angle_alpha   90.00
_cell.angle_beta   90.00
_cell.angle_gamma   90.00
#
_symmetry.space_group_name_H-M   'P 1'
#
loop_
_entity.id
_entity.type
_entity.pdbx_description
1 polymer ?
#
loop_
_entity_poly.entity_id
_entity_poly.type
_entity_poly.pdbx_seq_one_letter_code
_entity_poly.pdbx_strand_id
1 'polypeptide(L)'
;MSTIRVYPSNAVIFREDEGISTQMFVTLAGSVEVTSSRATAPLAQLDAGSFFGEMSLLINIPRAATVKALDSCMLMSIEKKAFHTLLEQCPDVKVSVGKLLKERFLLKAIVSGVLPFFESIPSERMIRFSHELDIEDQVHKNDIVLRQQDEHDTHEPRFVFLVYGALEITSKHRKTSNKRQDNSVFLTPGCYLGPFTFERLNLRKGKVFARSAAVLLTCPFHKVLELFDEFPAAGAAANIAWFGERCDFASVLRHGILTQRFQAFLESEHSDENFLFFLDIEKFRVMEDDGERRDLSSHIRTQYLQPDAPKEVNLPAGIRDGLLEKMDKLTPADVVETTFFDEACDEIMRLMVKDSFPRFKKSLHFQNIVDTLDPNTTRKGSRLVAACHHFRDSLQILRPGHVDMKHMQLQRMMSTIQKSHARRKMSSGLAISQH
;
A
#
# COMPACT_ATOMS: atom_id res chain seq x y z
N MET A 1 6.94 23.19 -28.70
CA MET A 1 5.92 24.19 -29.07
C MET A 1 4.56 23.72 -28.58
N SER A 2 3.56 24.60 -28.48
CA SER A 2 2.16 24.18 -28.32
C SER A 2 1.41 24.46 -29.63
N THR A 3 0.52 23.56 -30.02
CA THR A 3 -0.32 23.75 -31.21
C THR A 3 -1.78 23.56 -30.84
N ILE A 4 -2.65 24.42 -31.35
CA ILE A 4 -4.10 24.30 -31.17
C ILE A 4 -4.67 23.65 -32.42
N ARG A 5 -5.49 22.61 -32.24
CA ARG A 5 -6.17 21.90 -33.34
C ARG A 5 -7.63 21.66 -32.97
N VAL A 6 -8.49 21.71 -33.98
CA VAL A 6 -9.90 21.33 -33.85
C VAL A 6 -10.06 19.89 -34.33
N TYR A 7 -10.72 19.07 -33.52
CA TYR A 7 -11.03 17.68 -33.79
C TYR A 7 -12.55 17.55 -33.95
N PRO A 8 -13.05 16.97 -35.06
CA PRO A 8 -14.49 16.75 -35.21
C PRO A 8 -14.98 15.69 -34.21
N SER A 9 -16.29 15.68 -33.95
CA SER A 9 -16.93 14.62 -33.17
C SER A 9 -16.54 13.25 -33.72
N ASN A 10 -16.32 12.31 -32.80
CA ASN A 10 -15.84 10.96 -33.04
C ASN A 10 -14.39 10.80 -33.51
N ALA A 11 -13.61 11.86 -33.68
CA ALA A 11 -12.20 11.74 -33.99
C ALA A 11 -11.44 11.06 -32.84
N VAL A 12 -10.55 10.12 -33.17
CA VAL A 12 -9.63 9.51 -32.20
C VAL A 12 -8.39 10.41 -32.09
N ILE A 13 -8.09 10.88 -30.88
CA ILE A 13 -6.94 11.75 -30.61
C ILE A 13 -5.67 10.89 -30.50
N PHE A 14 -5.75 9.79 -29.73
CA PHE A 14 -4.77 8.71 -29.69
C PHE A 14 -5.42 7.43 -29.17
N ARG A 15 -4.79 6.29 -29.44
CA ARG A 15 -5.21 4.96 -28.99
C ARG A 15 -4.40 4.50 -27.80
N GLU A 16 -5.01 3.62 -27.01
CA GLU A 16 -4.31 2.82 -26.01
C GLU A 16 -3.15 2.06 -26.67
N ASP A 17 -2.04 1.95 -25.97
CA ASP A 17 -0.83 1.23 -26.40
C ASP A 17 -0.20 1.76 -27.71
N GLU A 18 -0.55 2.97 -28.16
CA GLU A 18 0.07 3.67 -29.31
C GLU A 18 1.54 4.12 -29.03
N GLY A 19 2.21 3.45 -28.11
CA GLY A 19 3.59 3.72 -27.71
C GLY A 19 3.74 4.92 -26.76
N ILE A 20 5.00 5.22 -26.42
CA ILE A 20 5.35 6.38 -25.59
C ILE A 20 5.22 7.64 -26.46
N SER A 21 4.30 8.52 -26.08
CA SER A 21 4.08 9.77 -26.80
C SER A 21 4.95 10.90 -26.27
N THR A 22 5.22 11.87 -27.15
CA THR A 22 5.93 13.10 -26.83
C THR A 22 4.98 14.29 -26.67
N GLN A 23 3.67 14.07 -26.54
CA GLN A 23 2.69 15.16 -26.42
C GLN A 23 1.61 14.87 -25.37
N MET A 24 1.15 15.88 -24.64
CA MET A 24 -0.11 15.84 -23.87
C MET A 24 -1.10 16.85 -24.44
N PHE A 25 -2.36 16.75 -24.06
CA PHE A 25 -3.42 17.62 -24.56
C PHE A 25 -4.14 18.33 -23.42
N VAL A 26 -4.57 19.56 -23.68
CA VAL A 26 -5.51 20.31 -22.84
C VAL A 26 -6.76 20.57 -23.66
N THR A 27 -7.93 20.23 -23.11
CA THR A 27 -9.23 20.51 -23.71
C THR A 27 -9.56 21.98 -23.52
N LEU A 28 -9.60 22.76 -24.60
CA LEU A 28 -9.96 24.18 -24.56
C LEU A 28 -11.47 24.39 -24.72
N ALA A 29 -12.11 23.58 -25.57
CA ALA A 29 -13.56 23.56 -25.78
C ALA A 29 -13.99 22.17 -26.24
N GLY A 30 -15.26 21.81 -25.96
CA GLY A 30 -15.80 20.47 -26.21
C GLY A 30 -15.49 19.47 -25.10
N SER A 31 -15.75 18.21 -25.37
CA SER A 31 -15.62 17.08 -24.46
C SER A 31 -15.00 15.86 -25.14
N VAL A 32 -14.13 15.15 -24.41
CA VAL A 32 -13.51 13.91 -24.89
C VAL A 32 -13.89 12.74 -23.99
N GLU A 33 -14.00 11.56 -24.58
CA GLU A 33 -14.19 10.30 -23.89
C GLU A 33 -12.88 9.53 -23.80
N VAL A 34 -12.61 9.00 -22.63
CA VAL A 34 -11.50 8.09 -22.35
C VAL A 34 -12.07 6.68 -22.30
N THR A 35 -11.48 5.76 -23.05
CA THR A 35 -11.89 4.35 -23.12
C THR A 35 -10.67 3.44 -23.02
N SER A 36 -10.91 2.19 -22.62
CA SER A 36 -9.88 1.16 -22.54
C SER A 36 -10.43 -0.12 -23.16
N SER A 37 -9.56 -0.86 -23.84
CA SER A 37 -9.87 -2.19 -24.37
C SER A 37 -10.29 -3.19 -23.29
N ARG A 38 -9.95 -2.91 -22.03
CA ARG A 38 -10.21 -3.77 -20.86
C ARG A 38 -11.49 -3.40 -20.09
N ALA A 39 -12.09 -2.24 -20.36
CA ALA A 39 -13.30 -1.78 -19.68
C ALA A 39 -14.54 -1.98 -20.56
N THR A 40 -15.67 -2.38 -19.98
CA THR A 40 -16.95 -2.53 -20.69
C THR A 40 -17.70 -1.20 -20.87
N ALA A 41 -17.29 -0.17 -20.13
CA ALA A 41 -17.88 1.17 -20.17
C ALA A 41 -16.78 2.22 -20.29
N PRO A 42 -17.12 3.43 -20.75
CA PRO A 42 -16.19 4.56 -20.79
C PRO A 42 -15.54 4.79 -19.43
N LEU A 43 -14.23 4.96 -19.49
CA LEU A 43 -13.38 5.15 -18.34
C LEU A 43 -13.59 6.54 -17.73
N ALA A 44 -13.77 7.58 -18.55
CA ALA A 44 -14.18 8.92 -18.12
C ALA A 44 -14.65 9.76 -19.31
N GLN A 45 -15.38 10.84 -19.00
CA GLN A 45 -15.57 11.97 -19.90
C GLN A 45 -14.81 13.17 -19.31
N LEU A 46 -14.09 13.89 -20.17
CA LEU A 46 -13.28 15.05 -19.80
C LEU A 46 -13.75 16.27 -20.58
N ASP A 47 -14.18 17.30 -19.85
CA ASP A 47 -14.68 18.55 -20.43
C ASP A 47 -13.57 19.61 -20.57
N ALA A 48 -13.93 20.77 -21.12
CA ALA A 48 -13.04 21.93 -21.23
C ALA A 48 -12.36 22.28 -19.88
N GLY A 49 -11.06 22.57 -19.93
CA GLY A 49 -10.20 22.77 -18.76
C GLY A 49 -9.46 21.53 -18.29
N SER A 50 -9.87 20.34 -18.74
CA SER A 50 -9.18 19.08 -18.44
C SER A 50 -7.92 18.91 -19.30
N PHE A 51 -6.98 18.09 -18.82
CA PHE A 51 -5.84 17.65 -19.60
C PHE A 51 -5.73 16.12 -19.59
N PHE A 52 -5.06 15.56 -20.59
CA PHE A 52 -4.90 14.12 -20.72
C PHE A 52 -3.65 13.75 -21.53
N GLY A 53 -3.15 12.53 -21.34
CA GLY A 53 -1.95 12.02 -22.01
C GLY A 53 -0.64 12.55 -21.40
N GLU A 54 -0.71 13.17 -20.23
CA GLU A 54 0.37 13.59 -19.36
C GLU A 54 1.22 12.42 -18.86
N MET A 55 0.62 11.23 -18.66
CA MET A 55 1.32 10.09 -18.08
C MET A 55 2.52 9.63 -18.93
N SER A 56 2.37 9.66 -20.26
CA SER A 56 3.47 9.37 -21.18
C SER A 56 4.62 10.38 -21.09
N LEU A 57 4.33 11.61 -20.67
CA LEU A 57 5.33 12.67 -20.50
C LEU A 57 5.98 12.61 -19.11
N LEU A 58 5.18 12.32 -18.08
CA LEU A 58 5.58 12.39 -16.69
C LEU A 58 6.36 11.17 -16.21
N ILE A 59 5.97 9.98 -16.66
CA ILE A 59 6.54 8.71 -16.18
C ILE A 59 6.88 7.74 -17.33
N ASN A 60 6.96 8.23 -18.57
CA ASN A 60 7.43 7.47 -19.74
C ASN A 60 6.67 6.16 -20.05
N ILE A 61 5.39 6.09 -19.70
CA ILE A 61 4.54 4.92 -20.05
C ILE A 61 3.86 5.13 -21.42
N PRO A 62 3.56 4.07 -22.18
CA PRO A 62 2.70 4.15 -23.36
C PRO A 62 1.35 4.78 -23.07
N ARG A 63 0.61 5.17 -24.12
CA ARG A 63 -0.76 5.69 -23.97
C ARG A 63 -1.61 4.71 -23.19
N ALA A 64 -1.99 5.11 -21.98
CA ALA A 64 -2.67 4.22 -21.07
C ALA A 64 -4.14 4.00 -21.46
N ALA A 65 -4.78 4.90 -22.22
CA ALA A 65 -6.15 4.75 -22.71
C ALA A 65 -6.28 5.24 -24.15
N THR A 66 -7.40 4.92 -24.79
CA THR A 66 -7.85 5.57 -26.02
C THR A 66 -8.63 6.82 -25.67
N VAL A 67 -8.36 7.93 -26.36
CA VAL A 67 -9.12 9.18 -26.20
C VAL A 67 -9.78 9.55 -27.52
N LYS A 68 -11.08 9.82 -27.46
CA LYS A 68 -11.93 10.14 -28.61
C LYS A 68 -12.75 11.39 -28.33
N ALA A 69 -12.93 12.26 -29.33
CA ALA A 69 -13.79 13.43 -29.20
C ALA A 69 -15.27 13.00 -29.17
N LEU A 70 -16.05 13.47 -28.19
CA LEU A 70 -17.50 13.25 -28.13
C LEU A 70 -18.24 14.26 -29.02
N ASP A 71 -17.82 15.52 -28.95
CA ASP A 71 -18.29 16.63 -29.77
C ASP A 71 -17.13 17.26 -30.56
N SER A 72 -17.36 18.40 -31.22
CA SER A 72 -16.28 19.13 -31.88
C SER A 72 -15.38 19.78 -30.83
N CYS A 73 -14.17 19.25 -30.64
CA CYS A 73 -13.24 19.69 -29.60
C CYS A 73 -12.15 20.61 -30.13
N MET A 74 -11.81 21.64 -29.37
CA MET A 74 -10.58 22.40 -29.57
C MET A 74 -9.55 21.93 -28.53
N LEU A 75 -8.44 21.38 -28.99
CA LEU A 75 -7.39 20.82 -28.14
C LEU A 75 -6.08 21.56 -28.34
N MET A 76 -5.40 21.89 -27.24
CA MET A 76 -4.01 22.36 -27.27
C MET A 76 -3.08 21.19 -26.97
N SER A 77 -2.20 20.84 -27.91
CA SER A 77 -1.10 19.91 -27.66
C SER A 77 0.09 20.63 -27.04
N ILE A 78 0.72 19.99 -26.05
CA ILE A 78 1.96 20.43 -25.40
C ILE A 78 3.00 19.34 -25.60
N GLU A 79 4.10 19.67 -26.27
CA GLU A 79 5.20 18.73 -26.50
C GLU A 79 6.04 18.48 -25.23
N LYS A 80 6.55 17.26 -25.10
CA LYS A 80 7.42 16.77 -24.02
C LYS A 80 8.61 17.69 -23.80
N LYS A 81 9.28 18.14 -24.86
CA LYS A 81 10.40 19.08 -24.76
C LYS A 81 9.96 20.40 -24.11
N ALA A 82 8.84 20.96 -24.55
CA ALA A 82 8.31 22.21 -23.98
C ALA A 82 7.87 22.02 -22.52
N PHE A 83 7.27 20.87 -22.20
CA PHE A 83 6.85 20.52 -20.85
C PHE A 83 8.06 20.36 -19.91
N HIS A 84 9.09 19.60 -20.29
CA HIS A 84 10.32 19.48 -19.51
C HIS A 84 11.02 20.82 -19.35
N THR A 85 11.13 21.62 -20.42
CA THR A 85 11.67 22.98 -20.32
C THR A 85 10.87 23.84 -19.32
N LEU A 86 9.56 23.69 -19.25
CA LEU A 86 8.73 24.38 -18.24
C LEU A 86 9.04 23.88 -16.83
N LEU A 87 9.15 22.56 -16.62
CA LEU A 87 9.51 21.99 -15.31
C LEU A 87 10.92 22.40 -14.87
N GLU A 88 11.86 22.52 -15.80
CA GLU A 88 13.23 23.01 -15.54
C GLU A 88 13.24 24.51 -15.21
N GLN A 89 12.45 25.31 -15.93
CA GLN A 89 12.34 26.75 -15.70
C GLN A 89 11.51 27.10 -14.45
N CYS A 90 10.73 26.16 -13.93
CA CYS A 90 9.87 26.33 -12.76
C CYS A 90 10.04 25.14 -11.79
N PRO A 91 11.14 25.12 -10.99
CA PRO A 91 11.40 24.03 -10.04
C PRO A 91 10.25 23.76 -9.07
N ASP A 92 9.56 24.81 -8.61
CA ASP A 92 8.39 24.67 -7.72
C ASP A 92 7.25 23.87 -8.36
N VAL A 93 7.04 24.05 -9.67
CA VAL A 93 6.04 23.29 -10.43
C VAL A 93 6.48 21.84 -10.57
N LYS A 94 7.76 21.58 -10.86
CA LYS A 94 8.31 20.23 -10.92
C LYS A 94 8.13 19.47 -9.61
N VAL A 95 8.46 20.11 -8.49
CA VAL A 95 8.26 19.52 -7.16
C VAL A 95 6.78 19.28 -6.88
N SER A 96 5.91 20.23 -7.20
CA SER A 96 4.47 20.10 -6.97
C SER A 96 3.85 18.96 -7.79
N VAL A 97 4.23 18.83 -9.07
CA VAL A 97 3.79 17.74 -9.95
C VAL A 97 4.29 16.39 -9.42
N GLY A 98 5.55 16.30 -8.99
CA GLY A 98 6.09 15.08 -8.40
C GLY A 98 5.34 14.64 -7.15
N LYS A 99 5.04 15.58 -6.24
CA LYS A 99 4.23 15.32 -5.03
C LYS A 99 2.84 14.79 -5.38
N LEU A 100 2.14 15.45 -6.31
CA LEU A 100 0.81 15.04 -6.76
C LEU A 100 0.80 13.64 -7.36
N LEU A 101 1.84 13.26 -8.13
CA LEU A 101 1.95 11.92 -8.69
C LEU A 101 2.16 10.84 -7.61
N LYS A 102 3.07 11.09 -6.65
CA LYS A 102 3.36 10.17 -5.54
C LYS A 102 2.10 9.93 -4.70
N GLU A 103 1.43 10.99 -4.29
CA GLU A 103 0.17 10.95 -3.55
C GLU A 103 -0.88 10.14 -4.31
N ARG A 104 -1.06 10.46 -5.60
CA ARG A 104 -2.08 9.84 -6.42
C ARG A 104 -1.83 8.35 -6.64
N PHE A 105 -0.60 7.92 -6.94
CA PHE A 105 -0.30 6.50 -7.11
C PHE A 105 -0.55 5.72 -5.82
N LEU A 106 -0.12 6.28 -4.69
CA LEU A 106 -0.32 5.65 -3.39
C LEU A 106 -1.81 5.52 -3.04
N LEU A 107 -2.56 6.63 -3.07
CA LEU A 107 -3.99 6.61 -2.78
C LEU A 107 -4.75 5.70 -3.73
N LYS A 108 -4.35 5.67 -5.01
CA LYS A 108 -4.98 4.78 -5.99
C LYS A 108 -4.68 3.31 -5.71
N ALA A 109 -3.47 2.98 -5.28
CA ALA A 109 -3.09 1.63 -4.88
C ALA A 109 -3.94 1.16 -3.67
N ILE A 110 -4.18 2.04 -2.70
CA ILE A 110 -5.02 1.75 -1.53
C ILE A 110 -6.48 1.55 -1.95
N VAL A 111 -7.08 2.53 -2.66
CA VAL A 111 -8.49 2.47 -3.09
C VAL A 111 -8.77 1.30 -4.04
N SER A 112 -7.77 0.86 -4.81
CA SER A 112 -7.93 -0.31 -5.68
C SER A 112 -7.81 -1.64 -4.92
N GLY A 113 -7.44 -1.62 -3.64
CA GLY A 113 -7.27 -2.81 -2.80
C GLY A 113 -5.97 -3.57 -3.03
N VAL A 114 -4.97 -2.98 -3.71
CA VAL A 114 -3.68 -3.65 -3.96
C VAL A 114 -2.69 -3.51 -2.80
N LEU A 115 -2.90 -2.53 -1.93
CA LEU A 115 -2.16 -2.34 -0.67
C LEU A 115 -3.14 -2.33 0.51
N PRO A 116 -3.80 -3.46 0.82
CA PRO A 116 -4.91 -3.51 1.78
C PRO A 116 -4.47 -3.18 3.21
N PHE A 117 -3.20 -3.41 3.55
CA PHE A 117 -2.67 -3.11 4.89
C PHE A 117 -2.53 -1.61 5.19
N PHE A 118 -2.68 -0.72 4.20
CA PHE A 118 -2.73 0.72 4.43
C PHE A 118 -4.17 1.25 4.61
N GLU A 119 -5.20 0.42 4.50
CA GLU A 119 -6.61 0.86 4.57
C GLU A 119 -7.00 1.45 5.93
N SER A 120 -6.40 0.97 7.02
CA SER A 120 -6.68 1.46 8.39
C SER A 120 -5.97 2.78 8.71
N ILE A 121 -5.09 3.27 7.84
CA ILE A 121 -4.32 4.49 8.07
C ILE A 121 -5.09 5.71 7.53
N PRO A 122 -5.26 6.78 8.33
CA PRO A 122 -5.95 8.00 7.88
C PRO A 122 -5.33 8.58 6.60
N SER A 123 -6.18 9.05 5.68
CA SER A 123 -5.73 9.57 4.38
C SER A 123 -4.75 10.74 4.49
N GLU A 124 -4.94 11.65 5.47
CA GLU A 124 -4.00 12.75 5.71
C GLU A 124 -2.59 12.23 6.02
N ARG A 125 -2.49 11.17 6.82
CA ARG A 125 -1.22 10.57 7.16
C ARG A 125 -0.57 9.87 5.97
N MET A 126 -1.36 9.22 5.12
CA MET A 126 -0.89 8.61 3.88
C MET A 126 -0.42 9.66 2.86
N ILE A 127 -1.06 10.83 2.79
CA ILE A 127 -0.60 11.96 1.97
C ILE A 127 0.79 12.41 2.45
N ARG A 128 1.01 12.54 3.77
CA ARG A 128 2.34 12.85 4.31
C ARG A 128 3.36 11.76 4.00
N PHE A 129 2.99 10.48 4.16
CA PHE A 129 3.86 9.35 3.82
C PHE A 129 4.21 9.30 2.33
N SER A 130 3.32 9.77 1.44
CA SER A 130 3.62 9.85 0.01
C SER A 130 4.84 10.72 -0.33
N HIS A 131 5.25 11.63 0.56
CA HIS A 131 6.46 12.42 0.39
C HIS A 131 7.75 11.63 0.62
N GLU A 132 7.69 10.52 1.37
CA GLU A 132 8.80 9.57 1.59
C GLU A 132 9.00 8.60 0.41
N LEU A 133 8.04 8.56 -0.52
CA LEU A 133 8.09 7.71 -1.71
C LEU A 133 8.86 8.41 -2.82
N ASP A 134 9.50 7.66 -3.71
CA ASP A 134 10.12 8.14 -4.94
C ASP A 134 9.58 7.42 -6.16
N ILE A 135 9.56 8.12 -7.30
CA ILE A 135 9.13 7.56 -8.59
C ILE A 135 10.39 7.23 -9.37
N GLU A 136 10.61 5.94 -9.63
CA GLU A 136 11.66 5.44 -10.51
C GLU A 136 11.05 5.10 -11.87
N ASP A 137 11.21 5.98 -12.85
CA ASP A 137 10.64 5.85 -14.20
C ASP A 137 11.68 5.54 -15.30
N GLN A 138 12.94 5.31 -14.90
CA GLN A 138 14.07 4.96 -15.77
C GLN A 138 14.50 3.49 -15.60
N VAL A 139 13.56 2.61 -15.25
CA VAL A 139 13.85 1.17 -15.11
C VAL A 139 13.70 0.49 -16.45
N HIS A 140 14.78 -0.08 -16.96
CA HIS A 140 14.86 -0.74 -18.25
C HIS A 140 14.78 -2.27 -18.10
N LYS A 141 14.47 -2.94 -19.21
CA LYS A 141 14.47 -4.39 -19.26
C LYS A 141 15.83 -4.95 -18.83
N ASN A 142 15.79 -5.96 -17.96
CA ASN A 142 16.90 -6.65 -17.30
C ASN A 142 17.57 -5.89 -16.15
N ASP A 143 17.14 -4.67 -15.83
CA ASP A 143 17.61 -3.98 -14.63
C ASP A 143 17.21 -4.76 -13.38
N ILE A 144 18.12 -4.81 -12.41
CA ILE A 144 17.87 -5.50 -11.15
C ILE A 144 17.17 -4.53 -10.20
N VAL A 145 15.94 -4.87 -9.83
CA VAL A 145 15.08 -4.06 -8.96
C VAL A 145 15.30 -4.41 -7.50
N LEU A 146 15.43 -5.69 -7.16
CA LEU A 146 15.62 -6.11 -5.77
C LEU A 146 16.55 -7.31 -5.71
N ARG A 147 17.41 -7.35 -4.69
CA ARG A 147 18.25 -8.48 -4.36
C ARG A 147 17.89 -8.96 -2.97
N GLN A 148 17.93 -10.27 -2.77
CA GLN A 148 17.88 -10.81 -1.42
C GLN A 148 19.15 -10.37 -0.69
N GLN A 149 18.99 -9.62 0.39
CA GLN A 149 20.11 -9.24 1.26
C GLN A 149 20.76 -10.50 1.83
N ASP A 150 22.09 -10.49 1.85
CA ASP A 150 22.91 -11.42 2.61
C ASP A 150 23.66 -10.66 3.71
N GLU A 151 24.35 -11.39 4.60
CA GLU A 151 25.09 -10.81 5.74
C GLU A 151 26.19 -9.82 5.33
N HIS A 152 26.51 -9.70 4.04
CA HIS A 152 27.53 -8.80 3.51
C HIS A 152 26.96 -7.64 2.68
N ASP A 153 25.64 -7.57 2.51
CA ASP A 153 24.99 -6.52 1.72
C ASP A 153 24.85 -5.24 2.55
N THR A 154 25.47 -4.15 2.08
CA THR A 154 25.42 -2.84 2.74
C THR A 154 24.30 -1.95 2.22
N HIS A 155 23.55 -2.41 1.21
CA HIS A 155 22.44 -1.65 0.67
C HIS A 155 21.25 -1.62 1.62
N GLU A 156 20.70 -0.42 1.82
CA GLU A 156 19.50 -0.24 2.64
C GLU A 156 18.30 -1.00 2.05
N PRO A 157 17.54 -1.75 2.86
CA PRO A 157 16.34 -2.43 2.38
C PRO A 157 15.29 -1.41 1.92
N ARG A 158 14.58 -1.73 0.84
CA ARG A 158 13.56 -0.84 0.26
C ARG A 158 12.23 -1.55 0.03
N PHE A 159 11.14 -0.81 0.16
CA PHE A 159 9.83 -1.19 -0.35
C PHE A 159 9.71 -0.77 -1.81
N VAL A 160 9.11 -1.62 -2.65
CA VAL A 160 8.91 -1.36 -4.08
C VAL A 160 7.49 -1.70 -4.45
N PHE A 161 6.77 -0.76 -5.03
CA PHE A 161 5.45 -0.97 -5.61
C PHE A 161 5.52 -0.78 -7.14
N LEU A 162 5.04 -1.76 -7.90
CA LEU A 162 5.09 -1.76 -9.35
C LEU A 162 3.90 -0.95 -9.91
N VAL A 163 4.17 0.26 -10.38
CA VAL A 163 3.15 1.13 -10.99
C VAL A 163 2.91 0.74 -12.44
N TYR A 164 3.95 0.46 -13.22
CA TYR A 164 3.83 0.08 -14.62
C TYR A 164 4.93 -0.91 -15.03
N GLY A 165 4.66 -1.72 -16.06
CA GLY A 165 5.59 -2.70 -16.61
C GLY A 165 5.41 -4.08 -15.99
N ALA A 166 6.43 -4.92 -16.12
CA ALA A 166 6.46 -6.26 -15.57
C ALA A 166 7.80 -6.53 -14.90
N LEU A 167 7.77 -7.25 -13.78
CA LEU A 167 8.96 -7.75 -13.10
C LEU A 167 8.93 -9.28 -13.04
N GLU A 168 10.08 -9.90 -12.87
CA GLU A 168 10.22 -11.34 -12.69
C GLU A 168 11.14 -11.63 -11.50
N ILE A 169 10.65 -12.47 -10.59
CA ILE A 169 11.43 -13.01 -9.48
C ILE A 169 12.06 -14.32 -9.95
N THR A 170 13.36 -14.48 -9.73
CA THR A 170 14.09 -15.71 -10.02
C THR A 170 14.97 -16.13 -8.87
N SER A 171 15.27 -17.43 -8.81
CA SER A 171 16.20 -18.04 -7.85
C SER A 171 17.16 -18.97 -8.58
N LYS A 172 18.43 -18.99 -8.17
CA LYS A 172 19.40 -19.98 -8.66
C LYS A 172 19.24 -21.27 -7.86
N HIS A 173 18.41 -22.21 -8.31
CA HIS A 173 18.46 -23.57 -7.75
C HIS A 173 19.76 -24.29 -8.17
N ARG A 174 20.42 -24.93 -7.20
CA ARG A 174 21.55 -25.83 -7.45
C ARG A 174 21.02 -27.04 -8.24
N LYS A 175 21.66 -27.35 -9.38
CA LYS A 175 21.32 -28.51 -10.24
C LYS A 175 21.29 -29.80 -9.43
N THR A 176 20.10 -30.31 -9.14
CA THR A 176 19.90 -31.70 -8.73
C THR A 176 18.70 -32.20 -9.52
N SER A 177 18.92 -33.12 -10.46
CA SER A 177 17.94 -33.71 -11.39
C SER A 177 17.63 -32.92 -12.68
N ASN A 178 17.46 -33.68 -13.75
CA ASN A 178 17.47 -33.30 -15.17
C ASN A 178 16.19 -32.57 -15.65
N LYS A 179 15.50 -31.84 -14.77
CA LYS A 179 14.35 -30.99 -15.12
C LYS A 179 14.59 -29.57 -14.60
N ARG A 180 14.89 -28.64 -15.52
CA ARG A 180 14.80 -27.20 -15.23
C ARG A 180 13.33 -26.87 -14.99
N GLN A 181 12.94 -26.72 -13.73
CA GLN A 181 11.75 -25.98 -13.39
C GLN A 181 12.26 -24.65 -12.83
N ASP A 182 12.47 -23.67 -13.73
CA ASP A 182 12.71 -22.29 -13.32
C ASP A 182 11.42 -21.82 -12.63
N ASN A 183 11.41 -21.85 -11.30
CA ASN A 183 10.33 -21.27 -10.50
C ASN A 183 10.47 -19.74 -10.58
N SER A 184 10.09 -19.16 -11.72
CA SER A 184 9.97 -17.72 -11.86
C SER A 184 8.56 -17.25 -11.53
N VAL A 185 8.48 -16.14 -10.79
CA VAL A 185 7.21 -15.50 -10.42
C VAL A 185 7.12 -14.19 -11.19
N PHE A 186 6.08 -14.07 -12.02
CA PHE A 186 5.82 -12.86 -12.79
C PHE A 186 4.97 -11.89 -11.98
N LEU A 187 5.38 -10.63 -11.97
CA LEU A 187 4.72 -9.55 -11.26
C LEU A 187 4.16 -8.55 -12.26
N THR A 188 2.96 -8.07 -11.98
CA THR A 188 2.21 -7.12 -12.82
C THR A 188 1.89 -5.86 -12.02
N PRO A 189 1.48 -4.76 -12.68
CA PRO A 189 1.16 -3.51 -11.97
C PRO A 189 0.19 -3.74 -10.81
N GLY A 190 0.49 -3.15 -9.65
CA GLY A 190 -0.21 -3.40 -8.38
C GLY A 190 0.54 -4.35 -7.44
N CYS A 191 1.45 -5.19 -7.94
CA CYS A 191 2.30 -6.00 -7.09
C CYS A 191 3.33 -5.14 -6.33
N TYR A 192 3.72 -5.61 -5.14
CA TYR A 192 4.71 -4.97 -4.30
C TYR A 192 5.76 -5.95 -3.78
N LEU A 193 6.91 -5.42 -3.39
CA LEU A 193 8.10 -6.15 -2.99
C LEU A 193 8.81 -5.44 -1.84
N GLY A 194 9.67 -6.18 -1.16
CA GLY A 194 10.48 -5.72 -0.04
C GLY A 194 11.28 -6.88 0.56
N PRO A 195 11.93 -6.69 1.71
CA PRO A 195 12.74 -7.73 2.36
C PRO A 195 11.97 -9.05 2.57
N PHE A 196 10.68 -8.95 2.90
CA PHE A 196 9.78 -10.09 3.08
C PHE A 196 9.56 -10.95 1.82
N THR A 197 9.85 -10.43 0.62
CA THR A 197 9.50 -11.10 -0.66
C THR A 197 10.15 -12.47 -0.80
N PHE A 198 11.46 -12.55 -0.53
CA PHE A 198 12.21 -13.79 -0.72
C PHE A 198 11.92 -14.80 0.38
N GLU A 199 11.74 -14.33 1.61
CA GLU A 199 11.33 -15.17 2.73
C GLU A 199 9.95 -15.78 2.47
N ARG A 200 8.98 -14.96 2.04
CA ARG A 200 7.63 -15.40 1.67
C ARG A 200 7.66 -16.52 0.63
N LEU A 201 8.49 -16.38 -0.40
CA LEU A 201 8.61 -17.35 -1.49
C LEU A 201 9.57 -18.50 -1.17
N ASN A 202 10.16 -18.52 0.03
CA ASN A 202 11.17 -19.48 0.46
C ASN A 202 12.35 -19.59 -0.54
N LEU A 203 12.77 -18.45 -1.09
CA LEU A 203 13.84 -18.36 -2.07
C LEU A 203 15.18 -18.07 -1.40
N ARG A 204 16.25 -18.63 -1.97
CA ARG A 204 17.64 -18.38 -1.59
C ARG A 204 18.39 -17.74 -2.75
N LYS A 205 19.18 -16.70 -2.47
CA LYS A 205 19.87 -15.88 -3.48
C LYS A 205 18.91 -15.34 -4.55
N GLY A 206 17.70 -15.00 -4.13
CA GLY A 206 16.64 -14.50 -5.00
C GLY A 206 16.98 -13.13 -5.58
N LYS A 207 16.52 -12.89 -6.81
CA LYS A 207 16.63 -11.60 -7.48
C LYS A 207 15.32 -11.26 -8.18
N VAL A 208 15.01 -9.97 -8.20
CA VAL A 208 13.93 -9.41 -9.00
C VAL A 208 14.53 -8.53 -10.08
N PHE A 209 14.16 -8.77 -11.33
CA PHE A 209 14.56 -7.93 -12.45
C PHE A 209 13.36 -7.47 -13.27
N ALA A 210 13.54 -6.38 -14.00
CA ALA A 210 12.54 -5.84 -14.88
C ALA A 210 12.45 -6.65 -16.17
N ARG A 211 11.24 -7.09 -16.53
CA ARG A 211 10.96 -7.83 -17.78
C ARG A 211 10.72 -6.90 -18.96
N SER A 212 10.25 -5.69 -18.68
CA SER A 212 10.00 -4.59 -19.60
C SER A 212 10.54 -3.29 -19.01
N ALA A 213 10.40 -2.18 -19.73
CA ALA A 213 10.46 -0.88 -19.07
C ALA A 213 9.41 -0.83 -17.94
N ALA A 214 9.77 -0.27 -16.79
CA ALA A 214 8.94 -0.26 -15.60
C ALA A 214 8.95 1.11 -14.91
N VAL A 215 7.86 1.39 -14.21
CA VAL A 215 7.75 2.53 -13.30
C VAL A 215 7.47 2.00 -11.92
N LEU A 216 8.28 2.41 -10.95
CA LEU A 216 8.20 1.95 -9.57
C LEU A 216 7.92 3.13 -8.64
N LEU A 217 7.19 2.85 -7.58
CA LEU A 217 7.08 3.72 -6.41
C LEU A 217 7.89 3.07 -5.28
N THR A 218 8.92 3.73 -4.77
CA THR A 218 9.89 3.13 -3.85
C THR A 218 10.10 3.98 -2.62
N CYS A 219 10.51 3.38 -1.50
CA CYS A 219 11.03 4.11 -0.34
C CYS A 219 11.94 3.19 0.50
N PRO A 220 12.77 3.75 1.39
CA PRO A 220 13.43 2.95 2.41
C PRO A 220 12.43 2.12 3.21
N PHE A 221 12.74 0.86 3.48
CA PHE A 221 11.81 -0.05 4.14
C PHE A 221 11.54 0.36 5.59
N HIS A 222 12.52 0.98 6.27
CA HIS A 222 12.35 1.49 7.63
C HIS A 222 11.24 2.55 7.72
N LYS A 223 10.97 3.33 6.66
CA LYS A 223 9.85 4.29 6.62
C LYS A 223 8.48 3.61 6.64
N VAL A 224 8.38 2.41 6.06
CA VAL A 224 7.17 1.59 6.16
C VAL A 224 7.00 1.06 7.59
N LEU A 225 8.11 0.67 8.23
CA LEU A 225 8.10 0.18 9.62
C LEU A 225 7.74 1.28 10.61
N GLU A 226 8.31 2.49 10.48
CA GLU A 226 7.93 3.67 11.28
C GLU A 226 6.41 3.94 11.19
N LEU A 227 5.82 3.78 10.00
CA LEU A 227 4.38 3.92 9.81
C LEU A 227 3.59 2.81 10.50
N PHE A 228 4.12 1.58 10.55
CA PHE A 228 3.48 0.46 11.24
C PHE A 228 3.62 0.50 12.76
N ASP A 229 4.68 1.13 13.28
CA ASP A 229 4.81 1.42 14.70
C ASP A 229 3.76 2.46 15.14
N GLU A 230 3.48 3.46 14.29
CA GLU A 230 2.40 4.44 14.50
C GLU A 230 1.00 3.82 14.36
N PHE A 231 0.83 2.86 13.45
CA PHE A 231 -0.43 2.16 13.20
C PHE A 231 -0.27 0.62 13.31
N PRO A 232 -0.26 0.06 14.53
CA PRO A 232 0.02 -1.36 14.74
C PRO A 232 -0.95 -2.32 14.03
N ALA A 233 -2.21 -1.93 13.84
CA ALA A 233 -3.19 -2.71 13.07
C ALA A 233 -2.81 -2.83 11.59
N ALA A 234 -2.24 -1.77 11.00
CA ALA A 234 -1.70 -1.79 9.63
C ALA A 234 -0.48 -2.71 9.55
N GLY A 235 0.43 -2.63 10.53
CA GLY A 235 1.59 -3.53 10.63
C GLY A 235 1.19 -5.00 10.75
N ALA A 236 0.17 -5.30 11.55
CA ALA A 236 -0.39 -6.64 11.68
C ALA A 236 -0.99 -7.15 10.35
N ALA A 237 -1.79 -6.31 9.67
CA ALA A 237 -2.32 -6.62 8.36
C ALA A 237 -1.20 -6.88 7.33
N ALA A 238 -0.13 -6.08 7.36
CA ALA A 238 1.03 -6.27 6.50
C ALA A 238 1.77 -7.58 6.80
N ASN A 239 2.01 -7.90 8.07
CA ASN A 239 2.65 -9.16 8.49
C ASN A 239 1.87 -10.38 7.98
N ILE A 240 0.55 -10.40 8.20
CA ILE A 240 -0.33 -11.46 7.70
C ILE A 240 -0.30 -11.52 6.17
N ALA A 241 -0.41 -10.37 5.51
CA ALA A 241 -0.35 -10.29 4.06
C ALA A 241 0.97 -10.82 3.52
N TRP A 242 2.10 -10.55 4.17
CA TRP A 242 3.45 -10.89 3.71
C TRP A 242 3.85 -12.33 4.02
N PHE A 243 3.46 -12.87 5.17
CA PHE A 243 3.93 -14.16 5.67
C PHE A 243 2.87 -15.27 5.64
N GLY A 244 1.59 -14.92 5.45
CA GLY A 244 0.49 -15.90 5.39
C GLY A 244 0.49 -16.80 6.63
N GLU A 245 0.59 -18.12 6.45
CA GLU A 245 0.67 -19.07 7.57
C GLU A 245 1.91 -18.93 8.47
N ARG A 246 2.92 -18.18 8.06
CA ARG A 246 4.09 -17.86 8.89
C ARG A 246 3.95 -16.54 9.66
N CYS A 247 2.80 -15.89 9.59
CA CYS A 247 2.55 -14.70 10.40
C CYS A 247 2.68 -15.00 11.89
N ASP A 248 3.04 -13.98 12.67
CA ASP A 248 3.04 -14.08 14.12
C ASP A 248 1.61 -14.02 14.69
N PHE A 249 1.46 -14.51 15.92
CA PHE A 249 0.18 -14.56 16.58
C PHE A 249 -0.30 -13.17 17.03
N ALA A 250 0.63 -12.29 17.44
CA ALA A 250 0.29 -10.92 17.84
C ALA A 250 -0.41 -10.14 16.70
N SER A 251 -0.02 -10.38 15.46
CA SER A 251 -0.65 -9.81 14.27
C SER A 251 -2.10 -10.29 14.10
N VAL A 252 -2.39 -11.56 14.39
CA VAL A 252 -3.78 -12.08 14.40
C VAL A 252 -4.63 -11.40 15.46
N LEU A 253 -4.05 -11.13 16.64
CA LEU A 253 -4.74 -10.44 17.73
C LEU A 253 -4.99 -8.94 17.45
N ARG A 254 -4.20 -8.33 16.56
CA ARG A 254 -4.31 -6.91 16.18
C ARG A 254 -5.11 -6.65 14.90
N HIS A 255 -5.43 -7.67 14.11
CA HIS A 255 -6.13 -7.53 12.83
C HIS A 255 -7.66 -7.29 12.98
N GLY A 256 -8.23 -7.48 14.18
CA GLY A 256 -9.65 -7.28 14.46
C GLY A 256 -10.54 -8.40 13.88
N ILE A 257 -10.66 -8.50 12.55
CA ILE A 257 -11.45 -9.55 11.88
C ILE A 257 -10.89 -10.95 12.19
N LEU A 258 -9.57 -11.13 12.09
CA LEU A 258 -8.96 -12.42 12.41
C LEU A 258 -9.02 -12.74 13.90
N THR A 259 -9.02 -11.72 14.77
CA THR A 259 -9.21 -11.87 16.22
C THR A 259 -10.60 -12.43 16.53
N GLN A 260 -11.65 -11.84 15.94
CA GLN A 260 -13.04 -12.34 16.08
C GLN A 260 -13.17 -13.76 15.53
N ARG A 261 -12.52 -14.04 14.39
CA ARG A 261 -12.54 -15.37 13.79
C ARG A 261 -11.77 -16.41 14.61
N PHE A 262 -10.69 -16.00 15.27
CA PHE A 262 -9.94 -16.85 16.19
C PHE A 262 -10.78 -17.19 17.42
N GLN A 263 -11.48 -16.21 17.99
CA GLN A 263 -12.43 -16.44 19.07
C GLN A 263 -13.51 -17.44 18.69
N ALA A 264 -14.20 -17.22 17.56
CA ALA A 264 -15.24 -18.13 17.08
C ALA A 264 -14.73 -19.56 16.82
N PHE A 265 -13.47 -19.68 16.37
CA PHE A 265 -12.81 -20.97 16.21
C PHE A 265 -12.62 -21.68 17.57
N LEU A 266 -12.12 -20.98 18.58
CA LEU A 266 -11.93 -21.55 19.92
C LEU A 266 -13.26 -21.93 20.58
N GLU A 267 -14.29 -21.09 20.44
CA GLU A 267 -15.64 -21.37 20.96
C GLU A 267 -16.21 -22.65 20.33
N SER A 268 -15.99 -22.87 19.03
CA SER A 268 -16.44 -24.08 18.33
C SER A 268 -15.75 -25.37 18.80
N GLU A 269 -14.55 -25.24 19.36
CA GLU A 269 -13.77 -26.35 19.94
C GLU A 269 -13.91 -26.42 21.47
N HIS A 270 -14.74 -25.56 22.07
CA HIS A 270 -14.89 -25.41 23.52
C HIS A 270 -13.54 -25.20 24.24
N SER A 271 -12.63 -24.40 23.66
CA SER A 271 -11.27 -24.16 24.17
C SER A 271 -10.88 -22.66 24.19
N ASP A 272 -11.81 -21.81 24.60
CA ASP A 272 -11.73 -20.34 24.59
C ASP A 272 -11.17 -19.74 25.89
N GLU A 273 -10.96 -20.54 26.95
CA GLU A 273 -10.52 -20.09 28.28
C GLU A 273 -9.24 -19.25 28.25
N ASN A 274 -8.22 -19.73 27.55
CA ASN A 274 -6.93 -19.04 27.42
C ASN A 274 -7.07 -17.67 26.72
N PHE A 275 -7.97 -17.58 25.74
CA PHE A 275 -8.18 -16.37 24.97
C PHE A 275 -9.02 -15.35 25.75
N LEU A 276 -10.06 -15.81 26.46
CA LEU A 276 -10.87 -14.95 27.33
C LEU A 276 -10.04 -14.37 28.47
N PHE A 277 -9.20 -15.19 29.11
CA PHE A 277 -8.25 -14.73 30.13
C PHE A 277 -7.31 -13.63 29.59
N PHE A 278 -6.75 -13.83 28.39
CA PHE A 278 -5.92 -12.83 27.72
C PHE A 278 -6.68 -11.52 27.48
N LEU A 279 -7.93 -11.58 26.98
CA LEU A 279 -8.75 -10.39 26.73
C LEU A 279 -9.05 -9.62 28.01
N ASP A 280 -9.32 -10.30 29.12
CA ASP A 280 -9.58 -9.64 30.40
C ASP A 280 -8.31 -9.01 30.99
N ILE A 281 -7.12 -9.59 30.76
CA ILE A 281 -5.84 -8.95 31.11
C ILE A 281 -5.59 -7.71 30.26
N GLU A 282 -5.86 -7.75 28.96
CA GLU A 282 -5.70 -6.56 28.09
C GLU A 282 -6.65 -5.44 28.52
N LYS A 283 -7.89 -5.76 28.88
CA LYS A 283 -8.83 -4.79 29.49
C LYS A 283 -8.30 -4.24 30.80
N PHE A 284 -7.77 -5.10 31.66
CA PHE A 284 -7.19 -4.73 32.96
C PHE A 284 -6.02 -3.76 32.81
N ARG A 285 -5.15 -3.96 31.80
CA ARG A 285 -3.96 -3.11 31.55
C ARG A 285 -4.31 -1.68 31.17
N VAL A 286 -5.39 -1.46 30.43
CA VAL A 286 -5.80 -0.14 29.92
C VAL A 286 -6.84 0.56 30.80
N MET A 287 -7.25 -0.08 31.91
CA MET A 287 -8.29 0.44 32.79
C MET A 287 -7.74 1.55 33.70
N GLU A 288 -8.27 2.77 33.53
CA GLU A 288 -7.82 3.96 34.28
C GLU A 288 -8.33 3.97 35.73
N ASP A 289 -9.55 3.51 35.97
CA ASP A 289 -10.16 3.50 37.31
C ASP A 289 -9.62 2.34 38.16
N ASP A 290 -9.03 2.66 39.32
CA ASP A 290 -8.44 1.68 40.22
C ASP A 290 -9.48 0.75 40.88
N GLY A 291 -10.71 1.23 41.08
CA GLY A 291 -11.82 0.46 41.64
C GLY A 291 -12.29 -0.61 40.67
N GLU A 292 -12.62 -0.21 39.44
CA GLU A 292 -12.99 -1.13 38.36
C GLU A 292 -11.85 -2.13 38.07
N ARG A 293 -10.59 -1.66 38.11
CA ARG A 293 -9.43 -2.53 37.89
C ARG A 293 -9.32 -3.61 38.97
N ARG A 294 -9.64 -3.27 40.22
CA ARG A 294 -9.69 -4.24 41.33
C ARG A 294 -10.85 -5.23 41.19
N ASP A 295 -12.02 -4.75 40.76
CA ASP A 295 -13.17 -5.62 40.50
C ASP A 295 -12.87 -6.62 39.38
N LEU A 296 -12.22 -6.17 38.31
CA LEU A 296 -11.77 -7.04 37.21
C LEU A 296 -10.68 -8.02 37.66
N SER A 297 -9.74 -7.60 38.51
CA SER A 297 -8.77 -8.51 39.13
C SER A 297 -9.46 -9.63 39.91
N SER A 298 -10.48 -9.29 40.70
CA SER A 298 -11.28 -10.26 41.46
C SER A 298 -12.05 -11.19 40.52
N HIS A 299 -12.61 -10.67 39.43
CA HIS A 299 -13.24 -11.46 38.38
C HIS A 299 -12.24 -12.46 37.77
N ILE A 300 -11.06 -11.99 37.35
CA ILE A 300 -10.00 -12.83 36.75
C ILE A 300 -9.63 -13.99 37.69
N ARG A 301 -9.52 -13.71 38.99
CA ARG A 301 -9.27 -14.74 40.02
C ARG A 301 -10.34 -15.83 40.02
N THR A 302 -11.61 -15.44 40.12
CA THR A 302 -12.73 -16.39 40.23
C THR A 302 -13.05 -17.12 38.94
N GLN A 303 -12.80 -16.49 37.80
CA GLN A 303 -13.18 -17.01 36.50
C GLN A 303 -12.11 -17.94 35.90
N TYR A 304 -10.82 -17.69 36.19
CA TYR A 304 -9.71 -18.36 35.50
C TYR A 304 -8.63 -18.97 36.40
N LEU A 305 -8.35 -18.41 37.60
CA LEU A 305 -7.14 -18.77 38.36
C LEU A 305 -7.39 -19.70 39.54
N GLN A 306 -8.52 -19.56 40.24
CA GLN A 306 -8.83 -20.41 41.39
C GLN A 306 -9.03 -21.87 40.96
N PRO A 307 -8.73 -22.85 41.83
CA PRO A 307 -9.09 -24.24 41.58
C PRO A 307 -10.57 -24.38 41.28
N ASP A 308 -10.92 -25.20 40.29
CA ASP A 308 -12.30 -25.44 39.84
C ASP A 308 -13.00 -24.19 39.26
N ALA A 309 -12.23 -23.19 38.82
CA ALA A 309 -12.78 -22.01 38.17
C ALA A 309 -13.52 -22.38 36.87
N PRO A 310 -14.64 -21.70 36.53
CA PRO A 310 -15.48 -22.07 35.38
C PRO A 310 -14.73 -22.12 34.03
N LYS A 311 -13.70 -21.29 33.87
CA LYS A 311 -12.82 -21.22 32.70
C LYS A 311 -11.37 -21.34 33.16
N GLU A 312 -11.08 -22.28 34.06
CA GLU A 312 -9.72 -22.48 34.60
C GLU A 312 -8.67 -22.58 33.48
N VAL A 313 -7.63 -21.74 33.54
CA VAL A 313 -6.54 -21.74 32.57
C VAL A 313 -5.39 -22.65 33.00
N ASN A 314 -4.72 -23.26 32.03
CA ASN A 314 -3.60 -24.16 32.30
C ASN A 314 -2.33 -23.34 32.59
N LEU A 315 -1.97 -23.19 33.86
CA LEU A 315 -0.75 -22.52 34.30
C LEU A 315 0.15 -23.44 35.13
N PRO A 316 1.49 -23.33 35.02
CA PRO A 316 2.41 -23.95 35.97
C PRO A 316 2.08 -23.55 37.41
N ALA A 317 2.12 -24.51 38.33
CA ALA A 317 1.77 -24.30 39.74
C ALA A 317 2.52 -23.10 40.36
N GLY A 318 3.82 -22.94 40.07
CA GLY A 318 4.60 -21.81 40.58
C GLY A 318 4.05 -20.43 40.18
N ILE A 319 3.54 -20.28 38.95
CA ILE A 319 2.96 -19.01 38.47
C ILE A 319 1.58 -18.80 39.11
N ARG A 320 0.73 -19.84 39.08
CA ARG A 320 -0.64 -19.76 39.60
C ARG A 320 -0.67 -19.51 41.11
N ASP A 321 0.07 -20.32 41.86
CA ASP A 321 0.08 -20.24 43.32
C ASP A 321 0.74 -18.93 43.79
N GLY A 322 1.80 -18.48 43.10
CA GLY A 322 2.43 -17.19 43.34
C GLY A 322 1.50 -16.00 43.06
N LEU A 323 0.67 -16.07 42.01
CA LEU A 323 -0.34 -15.05 41.74
C LEU A 323 -1.42 -15.04 42.82
N LEU A 324 -1.99 -16.20 43.17
CA LEU A 324 -3.02 -16.30 44.22
C LEU A 324 -2.50 -15.78 45.56
N GLU A 325 -1.27 -16.10 45.94
CA GLU A 325 -0.64 -15.61 47.16
C GLU A 325 -0.45 -14.08 47.14
N LYS A 326 -0.02 -13.51 46.00
CA LYS A 326 0.06 -12.05 45.83
C LYS A 326 -1.32 -11.40 45.98
N MET A 327 -2.35 -12.01 45.40
CA MET A 327 -3.72 -11.49 45.49
C MET A 327 -4.28 -11.57 46.92
N ASP A 328 -3.97 -12.61 47.68
CA ASP A 328 -4.40 -12.77 49.07
C ASP A 328 -3.74 -11.77 50.03
N LYS A 329 -2.58 -11.22 49.65
CA LYS A 329 -1.88 -10.18 50.41
C LYS A 329 -2.40 -8.76 50.15
N LEU A 330 -3.21 -8.55 49.13
CA LEU A 330 -3.75 -7.23 48.80
C LEU A 330 -4.77 -6.78 49.83
N THR A 331 -4.63 -5.54 50.31
CA THR A 331 -5.58 -4.86 51.16
C THR A 331 -6.50 -3.94 50.33
N PRO A 332 -7.66 -3.50 50.87
CA PRO A 332 -8.55 -2.57 50.17
C PRO A 332 -7.92 -1.21 49.83
N ALA A 333 -6.76 -0.88 50.40
CA ALA A 333 -6.04 0.36 50.11
C ALA A 333 -5.00 0.21 48.99
N ASP A 334 -4.63 -1.02 48.59
CA ASP A 334 -3.51 -1.26 47.67
C ASP A 334 -3.90 -1.11 46.20
N VAL A 335 -3.15 -0.33 45.44
CA VAL A 335 -3.35 -0.20 43.99
C VAL A 335 -2.83 -1.47 43.31
N VAL A 336 -3.67 -2.08 42.46
CA VAL A 336 -3.25 -3.21 41.64
C VAL A 336 -2.55 -2.67 40.39
N GLU A 337 -1.25 -2.96 40.27
CA GLU A 337 -0.43 -2.53 39.15
C GLU A 337 -0.92 -3.13 37.83
N THR A 338 -0.78 -2.40 36.72
CA THR A 338 -1.23 -2.85 35.39
C THR A 338 -0.48 -4.08 34.87
N THR A 339 0.72 -4.32 35.39
CA THR A 339 1.60 -5.45 35.05
C THR A 339 1.40 -6.69 35.93
N PHE A 340 0.42 -6.66 36.86
CA PHE A 340 0.26 -7.68 37.89
C PHE A 340 0.15 -9.11 37.34
N PHE A 341 -0.44 -9.29 36.15
CA PHE A 341 -0.68 -10.58 35.52
C PHE A 341 0.30 -10.92 34.37
N ASP A 342 1.35 -10.13 34.15
CA ASP A 342 2.21 -10.24 32.95
C ASP A 342 2.82 -11.63 32.78
N GLU A 343 3.35 -12.22 33.87
CA GLU A 343 3.98 -13.55 33.83
C GLU A 343 2.99 -14.66 33.41
N ALA A 344 1.76 -14.63 33.94
CA ALA A 344 0.73 -15.58 33.51
C ALA A 344 0.24 -15.30 32.10
N CYS A 345 0.08 -14.03 31.73
CA CYS A 345 -0.30 -13.63 30.37
C CYS A 345 0.69 -14.16 29.33
N ASP A 346 1.99 -14.03 29.59
CA ASP A 346 3.06 -14.52 28.71
C ASP A 346 3.02 -16.05 28.56
N GLU A 347 2.78 -16.77 29.65
CA GLU A 347 2.67 -18.23 29.62
C GLU A 347 1.43 -18.70 28.86
N ILE A 348 0.27 -18.06 29.06
CA ILE A 348 -0.96 -18.37 28.32
C ILE A 348 -0.81 -18.05 26.82
N MET A 349 -0.18 -16.92 26.49
CA MET A 349 0.18 -16.58 25.11
C MET A 349 1.07 -17.67 24.48
N ARG A 350 2.08 -18.16 25.24
CA ARG A 350 2.95 -19.25 24.80
C ARG A 350 2.17 -20.55 24.55
N LEU A 351 1.16 -20.86 25.36
CA LEU A 351 0.31 -22.03 25.16
C LEU A 351 -0.55 -21.90 23.90
N MET A 352 -1.22 -20.76 23.71
CA MET A 352 -2.01 -20.50 22.50
C MET A 352 -1.15 -20.59 21.23
N VAL A 353 0.08 -20.06 21.26
CA VAL A 353 1.03 -20.14 20.13
C VAL A 353 1.45 -21.58 19.82
N LYS A 354 1.58 -22.45 20.83
CA LYS A 354 2.01 -23.85 20.64
C LYS A 354 0.87 -24.78 20.24
N ASP A 355 -0.36 -24.49 20.62
CA ASP A 355 -1.49 -25.41 20.45
C ASP A 355 -2.60 -24.85 19.54
N SER A 356 -3.37 -23.86 20.01
CA SER A 356 -4.56 -23.39 19.30
C SER A 356 -4.24 -22.63 18.01
N PHE A 357 -3.15 -21.85 17.98
CA PHE A 357 -2.78 -21.04 16.82
C PHE A 357 -2.38 -21.89 15.59
N PRO A 358 -1.53 -22.93 15.70
CA PRO A 358 -1.26 -23.85 14.59
C PRO A 358 -2.51 -24.51 14.02
N ARG A 359 -3.50 -24.85 14.87
CA ARG A 359 -4.80 -25.40 14.44
C ARG A 359 -5.64 -24.34 13.72
N PHE A 360 -5.74 -23.13 14.29
CA PHE A 360 -6.45 -22.01 13.69
C PHE A 360 -5.93 -21.68 12.28
N LYS A 361 -4.62 -21.67 12.07
CA LYS A 361 -4.03 -21.40 10.75
C LYS A 361 -4.47 -22.38 9.67
N LYS A 362 -4.79 -23.63 10.02
CA LYS A 362 -5.29 -24.66 9.10
C LYS A 362 -6.81 -24.58 8.88
N SER A 363 -7.52 -23.81 9.70
CA SER A 363 -8.97 -23.67 9.61
C SER A 363 -9.41 -22.75 8.46
N LEU A 364 -10.66 -22.90 8.01
CA LEU A 364 -11.26 -22.00 7.03
C LEU A 364 -11.40 -20.56 7.56
N HIS A 365 -11.43 -20.37 8.88
CA HIS A 365 -11.48 -19.04 9.49
C HIS A 365 -10.27 -18.19 9.07
N PHE A 366 -9.08 -18.79 9.06
CA PHE A 366 -7.83 -18.12 8.70
C PHE A 366 -7.57 -18.14 7.19
N GLN A 367 -7.67 -19.32 6.55
CA GLN A 367 -7.35 -19.49 5.13
C GLN A 367 -8.17 -18.57 4.22
N ASN A 368 -9.46 -18.37 4.53
CA ASN A 368 -10.33 -17.48 3.76
C ASN A 368 -9.90 -16.00 3.79
N ILE A 369 -9.16 -15.55 4.80
CA ILE A 369 -8.62 -14.17 4.85
C ILE A 369 -7.28 -14.11 4.12
N VAL A 370 -6.37 -15.06 4.40
CA VAL A 370 -5.04 -15.08 3.78
C VAL A 370 -5.13 -15.17 2.26
N ASP A 371 -6.04 -15.99 1.73
CA ASP A 371 -6.28 -16.10 0.29
C ASP A 371 -6.70 -14.77 -0.37
N THR A 372 -7.26 -13.83 0.40
CA THR A 372 -7.63 -12.49 -0.10
C THR A 372 -6.48 -11.49 -0.06
N LEU A 373 -5.41 -11.78 0.68
CA LEU A 373 -4.27 -10.89 0.94
C LEU A 373 -3.00 -11.28 0.17
N ASP A 374 -3.01 -12.36 -0.62
CA ASP A 374 -1.82 -12.84 -1.34
C ASP A 374 -1.74 -12.33 -2.80
N PRO A 375 -0.81 -11.39 -3.12
CA PRO A 375 -0.67 -10.83 -4.47
C PRO A 375 0.04 -11.77 -5.44
N ASN A 376 0.69 -12.82 -4.93
CA ASN A 376 1.49 -13.79 -5.68
C ASN A 376 0.73 -15.10 -5.95
N THR A 377 -0.47 -15.26 -5.41
CA THR A 377 -1.32 -16.40 -5.72
C THR A 377 -1.79 -16.33 -7.17
N THR A 378 -1.40 -17.32 -7.98
CA THR A 378 -1.91 -17.51 -9.36
C THR A 378 -3.30 -18.18 -9.38
N ARG A 379 -3.96 -18.31 -8.23
CA ARG A 379 -5.32 -18.86 -8.15
C ARG A 379 -6.28 -17.94 -8.89
N LYS A 380 -6.89 -18.48 -9.96
CA LYS A 380 -8.00 -17.82 -10.66
C LYS A 380 -9.07 -17.44 -9.63
N GLY A 381 -9.40 -16.14 -9.55
CA GLY A 381 -10.39 -15.60 -8.61
C GLY A 381 -9.83 -14.93 -7.35
N SER A 382 -8.51 -14.82 -7.17
CA SER A 382 -7.92 -14.02 -6.10
C SER A 382 -8.40 -12.55 -6.20
N ARG A 383 -8.92 -12.02 -5.08
CA ARG A 383 -9.34 -10.61 -4.96
C ARG A 383 -8.21 -9.66 -5.29
N LEU A 384 -6.98 -10.00 -4.90
CA LEU A 384 -5.81 -9.16 -5.10
C LEU A 384 -5.34 -9.16 -6.56
N VAL A 385 -5.50 -10.28 -7.29
CA VAL A 385 -5.29 -10.31 -8.74
C VAL A 385 -6.29 -9.41 -9.47
N ALA A 386 -7.58 -9.48 -9.09
CA ALA A 386 -8.59 -8.56 -9.62
C ALA A 386 -8.29 -7.10 -9.27
N ALA A 387 -7.81 -6.82 -8.05
CA ALA A 387 -7.35 -5.51 -7.62
C ALA A 387 -6.18 -4.99 -8.46
N CYS A 388 -5.19 -5.84 -8.80
CA CYS A 388 -4.08 -5.48 -9.70
C CYS A 388 -4.57 -5.12 -11.11
N HIS A 389 -5.52 -5.90 -11.66
CA HIS A 389 -6.16 -5.55 -12.94
C HIS A 389 -6.90 -4.21 -12.86
N HIS A 390 -7.70 -4.02 -11.82
CA HIS A 390 -8.41 -2.77 -11.60
C HIS A 390 -7.45 -1.58 -11.42
N PHE A 391 -6.39 -1.73 -10.62
CA PHE A 391 -5.36 -0.72 -10.44
C PHE A 391 -4.75 -0.35 -11.79
N ARG A 392 -4.34 -1.34 -12.60
CA ARG A 392 -3.80 -1.12 -13.95
C ARG A 392 -4.75 -0.35 -14.85
N ASP A 393 -6.02 -0.74 -14.89
CA ASP A 393 -7.04 -0.08 -15.72
C ASP A 393 -7.33 1.35 -15.22
N SER A 394 -7.16 1.57 -13.93
CA SER A 394 -7.41 2.85 -13.32
C SER A 394 -6.27 3.86 -13.47
N LEU A 395 -5.04 3.40 -13.74
CA LEU A 395 -3.91 4.26 -14.13
C LEU A 395 -4.15 4.94 -15.49
N GLN A 396 -5.11 4.42 -16.27
CA GLN A 396 -5.44 4.91 -17.60
C GLN A 396 -6.18 6.25 -17.59
N ILE A 397 -6.72 6.66 -16.44
CA ILE A 397 -7.38 7.95 -16.28
C ILE A 397 -6.80 8.66 -15.08
N LEU A 398 -6.12 9.77 -15.34
CA LEU A 398 -5.98 10.77 -14.31
C LEU A 398 -7.28 11.58 -14.21
N ARG A 399 -8.39 10.99 -13.73
CA ARG A 399 -9.61 11.78 -13.44
C ARG A 399 -9.21 12.90 -12.47
N PRO A 400 -9.59 14.16 -12.70
CA PRO A 400 -9.53 15.18 -11.66
C PRO A 400 -10.52 14.74 -10.56
N GLY A 401 -10.01 14.16 -9.47
CA GLY A 401 -10.85 13.60 -8.42
C GLY A 401 -10.16 13.71 -7.08
N HIS A 402 -10.65 14.65 -6.26
CA HIS A 402 -10.34 14.98 -4.87
C HIS A 402 -9.25 16.02 -4.57
N VAL A 403 -8.48 16.49 -5.54
CA VAL A 403 -7.80 17.79 -5.37
C VAL A 403 -8.71 18.84 -5.97
N ASP A 404 -9.23 19.75 -5.13
CA ASP A 404 -9.93 20.95 -5.59
C ASP A 404 -8.94 21.85 -6.36
N MET A 405 -8.70 21.50 -7.63
CA MET A 405 -7.86 22.27 -8.55
C MET A 405 -8.50 23.62 -8.92
N LYS A 406 -9.77 23.89 -8.55
CA LYS A 406 -10.32 25.24 -8.66
C LYS A 406 -9.54 26.23 -7.79
N HIS A 407 -9.00 25.76 -6.65
CA HIS A 407 -8.15 26.58 -5.78
C HIS A 407 -6.66 26.55 -6.12
N MET A 408 -6.18 25.49 -6.79
CA MET A 408 -4.79 25.33 -7.24
C MET A 408 -4.61 25.59 -8.75
N GLN A 409 -5.11 26.76 -9.18
CA GLN A 409 -4.32 27.65 -10.03
C GLN A 409 -3.94 27.16 -11.43
N LEU A 410 -4.95 26.80 -12.22
CA LEU A 410 -4.84 27.09 -13.65
C LEU A 410 -4.54 28.59 -13.87
N GLN A 411 -5.14 29.47 -13.05
CA GLN A 411 -4.85 30.90 -13.07
C GLN A 411 -3.44 31.29 -12.62
N ARG A 412 -2.82 30.70 -11.57
CA ARG A 412 -1.41 31.04 -11.28
C ARG A 412 -0.45 30.42 -12.27
N MET A 413 -0.68 29.19 -12.74
CA MET A 413 0.17 28.60 -13.79
C MET A 413 0.10 29.44 -15.09
N MET A 414 -1.12 29.83 -15.51
CA MET A 414 -1.32 30.75 -16.64
C MET A 414 -0.78 32.16 -16.36
N SER A 415 -0.91 32.70 -15.13
CA SER A 415 -0.35 34.01 -14.77
C SER A 415 1.18 33.99 -14.75
N THR A 416 1.80 32.87 -14.38
CA THR A 416 3.25 32.69 -14.37
C THR A 416 3.76 32.54 -15.80
N ILE A 417 3.02 31.82 -16.65
CA ILE A 417 3.27 31.75 -18.11
C ILE A 417 3.13 33.15 -18.75
N GLN A 418 2.10 33.93 -18.38
CA GLN A 418 1.90 35.30 -18.88
C GLN A 418 3.00 36.26 -18.39
N LYS A 419 3.40 36.17 -17.11
CA LYS A 419 4.49 36.97 -16.53
C LYS A 419 5.85 36.63 -17.14
N SER A 420 6.10 35.36 -17.46
CA SER A 420 7.35 34.95 -18.13
C SER A 420 7.39 35.40 -19.61
N HIS A 421 6.26 35.36 -20.32
CA HIS A 421 6.12 35.94 -21.66
C HIS A 421 6.30 37.46 -21.67
N ALA A 422 5.80 38.18 -20.66
CA ALA A 422 5.99 39.63 -20.51
C ALA A 422 7.47 39.98 -20.26
N ARG A 423 8.18 39.21 -19.43
CA ARG A 423 9.63 39.41 -19.16
C ARG A 423 10.48 39.18 -20.42
N ARG A 424 10.16 38.19 -21.25
CA ARG A 424 10.85 37.96 -22.53
C ARG A 424 10.62 39.08 -23.56
N LYS A 425 9.41 39.68 -23.60
CA LYS A 425 9.13 40.85 -24.45
C LYS A 425 9.86 42.11 -24.00
N MET A 426 10.02 42.32 -22.69
CA MET A 426 10.82 43.44 -22.18
C MET A 426 12.32 43.27 -22.46
N SER A 427 12.87 42.06 -22.37
CA SER A 427 14.28 41.82 -22.72
C SER A 427 14.57 41.93 -24.22
N SER A 428 13.60 41.67 -25.10
CA SER A 428 13.75 41.86 -26.56
C SER A 428 13.49 43.30 -27.01
N GLY A 429 12.84 44.13 -26.19
CA GLY A 429 12.56 45.54 -26.48
C GLY A 429 13.68 46.52 -26.12
N LEU A 430 14.67 46.08 -25.32
CA LEU A 430 15.80 46.89 -24.87
C LEU A 430 17.01 46.89 -25.84
N ALA A 431 16.91 46.22 -26.99
CA ALA A 431 18.00 46.14 -27.98
C ALA A 431 17.83 47.08 -29.20
N ILE A 432 16.85 48.00 -29.20
CA ILE A 432 16.62 48.95 -30.31
C ILE A 432 16.44 50.37 -29.77
N SER A 433 17.51 50.95 -29.22
CA SER A 433 17.85 52.37 -29.23
C SER A 433 19.20 52.46 -28.53
N GLN A 434 20.32 52.69 -29.21
CA GLN A 434 20.76 54.02 -29.58
C GLN A 434 21.68 53.91 -30.81
N HIS A 435 21.35 54.71 -31.83
CA HIS A 435 22.27 55.21 -32.84
C HIS A 435 23.07 56.37 -32.25
#